data_AF-A0A3P7SPS7-F1
#
_entry.id   AF-A0A3P7SPS7-F1
#
_cell.length_a   1.000
_cell.length_b   1.000
_cell.length_c   1.000
_cell.angle_alpha   90.00
_cell.angle_beta   90.00
_cell.angle_gamma   90.00
#
_symmetry.space_group_name_H-M   'P 1'
#
loop_
_entity.id
_entity.type
_entity.pdbx_description
1 polymer ?
#
loop_
_entity_poly.entity_id
_entity_poly.type
_entity_poly.pdbx_seq_one_letter_code
_entity_poly.pdbx_strand_id
1 'polypeptide(L)'
;MSHFPVAAVAKKQTKKDIKSQQSKFNEDEATNLLEWIASLIKEDFNTSGERSNFANTLKDGQILCKLLNSVKPGTVKKIMKPTSNFNCMENINQFCMAVRALGVKDEETFQSVDLFEERDLFSVCVTLQSFARMVSHK
;
A
#
# COMPACT_ATOMS: atom_id res chain seq x y z
N MET A 1 14.52 -26.76 14.08
CA MET A 1 14.24 -27.64 12.93
C MET A 1 12.87 -27.29 12.39
N SER A 2 12.81 -26.71 11.20
CA SER A 2 11.70 -26.68 10.22
C SER A 2 11.82 -25.41 9.39
N HIS A 3 12.46 -25.56 8.24
CA HIS A 3 12.43 -24.65 7.11
C HIS A 3 10.97 -24.36 6.72
N PHE A 4 10.62 -23.09 6.61
CA PHE A 4 9.59 -22.64 5.66
C PHE A 4 10.34 -21.93 4.52
N PRO A 5 10.39 -22.50 3.30
CA PRO A 5 10.71 -21.69 2.14
C PRO A 5 9.44 -20.88 1.83
N VAL A 6 9.48 -19.57 2.07
CA VAL A 6 8.48 -18.66 1.49
C VAL A 6 8.81 -18.55 0.01
N ALA A 7 8.39 -19.54 -0.77
CA ALA A 7 8.22 -19.37 -2.20
C ALA A 7 6.98 -18.48 -2.38
N ALA A 8 7.20 -17.17 -2.40
CA ALA A 8 6.21 -16.24 -2.90
C ALA A 8 5.92 -16.62 -4.35
N VAL A 9 4.80 -17.29 -4.59
CA VAL A 9 4.24 -17.44 -5.93
C VAL A 9 3.89 -16.03 -6.39
N ALA A 10 4.77 -15.44 -7.20
CA ALA A 10 4.49 -14.19 -7.87
C ALA A 10 3.22 -14.39 -8.71
N LYS A 11 2.14 -13.69 -8.35
CA LYS A 11 0.89 -13.72 -9.11
C LYS A 11 1.19 -13.17 -10.50
N LYS A 12 1.19 -14.03 -11.52
CA LYS A 12 1.25 -13.59 -12.91
C LYS A 12 -0.12 -13.02 -13.29
N GLN A 13 -0.32 -11.73 -13.01
CA GLN A 13 -1.52 -10.98 -13.44
C GLN A 13 -1.60 -10.99 -14.97
N THR A 14 -2.72 -11.42 -15.56
CA THR A 14 -2.88 -11.38 -17.02
C THR A 14 -3.25 -9.96 -17.49
N LYS A 15 -2.98 -9.62 -18.76
CA LYS A 15 -3.39 -8.32 -19.33
C LYS A 15 -4.90 -8.05 -19.17
N LYS A 16 -5.72 -9.10 -19.18
CA LYS A 16 -7.17 -9.00 -19.00
C LYS A 16 -7.52 -8.59 -17.56
N ASP A 17 -6.84 -9.18 -16.58
CA ASP A 17 -7.02 -8.84 -15.17
C ASP A 17 -6.65 -7.38 -14.91
N ILE A 18 -5.51 -6.91 -15.43
CA ILE A 18 -5.07 -5.51 -15.28
C ILE A 18 -6.12 -4.54 -15.81
N LYS A 19 -6.64 -4.75 -17.03
CA LYS A 19 -7.69 -3.87 -17.58
C LYS A 19 -8.97 -3.89 -16.75
N SER A 20 -9.38 -5.05 -16.23
CA SER A 20 -10.57 -5.17 -15.40
C SER A 20 -10.42 -4.49 -14.04
N GLN A 21 -9.22 -4.47 -13.46
CA GLN A 21 -8.97 -3.80 -12.18
C GLN A 21 -8.88 -2.28 -12.36
N GLN A 22 -8.31 -1.80 -13.47
CA GLN A 22 -8.27 -0.36 -13.76
C GLN A 22 -9.66 0.29 -13.79
N SER A 23 -10.67 -0.40 -14.31
CA SER A 23 -12.06 0.09 -14.31
C SER A 23 -12.72 0.06 -12.92
N LYS A 24 -12.11 -0.57 -11.92
CA LYS A 24 -12.63 -0.64 -10.55
C LYS A 24 -12.01 0.40 -9.62
N PHE A 25 -10.93 1.07 -10.04
CA PHE A 25 -10.40 2.19 -9.28
C PHE A 25 -11.44 3.30 -9.20
N ASN A 26 -11.77 3.73 -7.99
CA ASN A 26 -12.76 4.76 -7.71
C ASN A 26 -12.06 5.95 -7.04
N GLU A 27 -12.21 7.14 -7.63
CA GLU A 27 -11.54 8.36 -7.15
C GLU A 27 -12.12 8.87 -5.83
N ASP A 28 -13.42 8.68 -5.57
CA ASP A 28 -14.02 9.04 -4.28
C ASP A 28 -13.49 8.14 -3.16
N GLU A 29 -13.37 6.84 -3.41
CA GLU A 29 -12.75 5.90 -2.46
C GLU A 29 -11.27 6.24 -2.23
N ALA A 30 -10.53 6.56 -3.28
CA ALA A 30 -9.14 6.99 -3.19
C ALA A 30 -8.99 8.28 -2.39
N THR A 31 -9.89 9.24 -2.55
CA THR A 31 -9.94 10.49 -1.77
C THR A 31 -10.10 10.18 -0.28
N ASN A 32 -11.13 9.41 0.06
CA ASN A 32 -11.42 9.00 1.44
C ASN A 32 -10.22 8.29 2.10
N LEU A 33 -9.51 7.45 1.33
CA LEU A 33 -8.31 6.77 1.81
C LEU A 33 -7.16 7.74 2.09
N LEU A 34 -6.89 8.70 1.20
CA LEU A 34 -5.83 9.68 1.41
C LEU A 34 -6.13 10.61 2.60
N GLU A 35 -7.38 11.03 2.76
CA GLU A 35 -7.83 11.81 3.93
C GLU A 35 -7.67 11.04 5.23
N TRP A 36 -8.05 9.75 5.23
CA TRP A 36 -7.84 8.87 6.37
C TRP A 36 -6.35 8.74 6.73
N ILE A 37 -5.47 8.58 5.73
CA ILE A 37 -4.03 8.53 5.94
C ILE A 37 -3.52 9.84 6.52
N ALA A 38 -3.86 10.98 5.93
CA ALA A 38 -3.46 12.32 6.39
C ALA A 38 -3.85 12.52 7.86
N SER A 39 -5.07 12.16 8.21
CA SER A 39 -5.58 12.23 9.59
C SER A 39 -4.79 11.35 10.57
N LEU A 40 -4.36 10.14 10.17
CA LEU A 40 -3.59 9.25 11.03
C LEU A 40 -2.12 9.67 11.17
N ILE A 41 -1.49 10.14 10.09
CA ILE A 41 -0.08 10.55 10.13
C ILE A 41 0.11 11.99 10.62
N LYS A 42 -0.98 12.77 10.71
CA LYS A 42 -0.97 14.18 11.12
C LYS A 42 -0.11 15.05 10.21
N GLU A 43 -0.15 14.77 8.91
CA GLU A 43 0.54 15.56 7.88
C GLU A 43 -0.47 15.98 6.80
N ASP A 44 -0.32 17.20 6.30
CA ASP A 44 -1.10 17.72 5.18
C ASP A 44 -0.38 17.43 3.85
N PHE A 45 -1.12 16.84 2.92
CA PHE A 45 -0.69 16.62 1.53
C PHE A 45 -1.94 16.62 0.62
N ASN A 46 -1.75 16.57 -0.70
CA ASN A 46 -2.87 16.54 -1.62
C ASN A 46 -3.67 15.23 -1.50
N THR A 47 -4.87 15.30 -0.92
CA THR A 47 -5.77 14.17 -0.71
C THR A 47 -6.71 13.88 -1.87
N SER A 48 -6.58 14.59 -3.00
CA SER A 48 -7.36 14.28 -4.21
C SER A 48 -7.19 12.81 -4.63
N GLY A 49 -8.28 12.08 -4.76
CA GLY A 49 -8.28 10.70 -5.24
C GLY A 49 -8.10 10.56 -6.76
N GLU A 50 -7.84 11.67 -7.48
CA GLU A 50 -7.47 11.64 -8.89
C GLU A 50 -6.32 10.65 -9.10
N ARG A 51 -6.46 9.78 -10.09
CA ARG A 51 -5.62 8.58 -10.22
C ARG A 51 -4.12 8.88 -10.20
N SER A 52 -3.68 9.94 -10.90
CA SER A 52 -2.26 10.29 -10.95
C SER A 52 -1.77 10.88 -9.63
N ASN A 53 -2.61 11.66 -8.94
CA ASN A 53 -2.29 12.17 -7.61
C ASN A 53 -2.17 11.03 -6.59
N PHE A 54 -3.14 10.12 -6.56
CA PHE A 54 -3.13 8.97 -5.65
C PHE A 54 -1.86 8.12 -5.84
N ALA A 55 -1.52 7.81 -7.09
CA ALA A 55 -0.29 7.09 -7.42
C ALA A 55 0.95 7.84 -6.92
N ASN A 56 1.12 9.11 -7.32
CA ASN A 56 2.32 9.89 -7.02
C ASN A 56 2.51 10.13 -5.52
N THR A 57 1.44 10.40 -4.79
CA THR A 57 1.47 10.61 -3.33
C THR A 57 1.99 9.39 -2.59
N LEU A 58 1.65 8.18 -3.03
CA LEU A 58 2.04 6.93 -2.35
C LEU A 58 3.29 6.26 -2.95
N LYS A 59 3.74 6.69 -4.14
CA LYS A 59 4.75 6.03 -4.98
C LYS A 59 6.09 5.76 -4.31
N ASP A 60 6.49 6.62 -3.38
CA ASP A 60 7.78 6.50 -2.69
C ASP A 60 7.73 5.60 -1.44
N GLY A 61 6.53 5.17 -1.05
CA GLY A 61 6.23 4.34 0.10
C GLY A 61 6.45 5.00 1.47
N GLN A 62 6.94 6.25 1.56
CA GLN A 62 7.21 6.88 2.85
C GLN A 62 5.93 7.12 3.64
N ILE A 63 4.88 7.61 2.98
CA ILE A 63 3.57 7.83 3.60
C ILE A 63 2.99 6.50 4.13
N LEU A 64 3.14 5.41 3.39
CA LEU A 64 2.70 4.08 3.81
C LEU A 64 3.47 3.58 5.04
N CYS A 65 4.78 3.81 5.10
CA CYS A 65 5.59 3.47 6.27
C CYS A 65 5.22 4.33 7.50
N LYS A 66 4.98 5.63 7.30
CA LYS A 66 4.51 6.54 8.36
C LYS A 66 3.15 6.10 8.90
N LEU A 67 2.21 5.75 8.02
CA LEU A 67 0.90 5.22 8.37
C LEU A 67 1.01 4.02 9.32
N LEU A 68 1.88 3.05 9.00
CA LEU A 68 2.12 1.90 9.87
C LEU A 68 2.65 2.30 11.25
N ASN A 69 3.59 3.24 11.30
CA ASN A 69 4.15 3.72 12.55
C ASN A 69 3.16 4.56 13.37
N SER A 70 2.20 5.25 12.74
CA SER A 70 1.10 5.93 13.42
C SER A 70 0.13 4.95 14.09
N VAL A 71 -0.14 3.81 13.44
CA VAL A 71 -1.03 2.77 13.97
C VAL A 71 -0.34 1.92 15.04
N LYS A 72 0.90 1.51 14.76
CA LYS A 72 1.71 0.70 15.67
C LYS A 72 3.16 1.21 15.65
N PRO A 73 3.56 2.02 16.63
CA PRO A 73 4.90 2.58 16.70
C PRO A 73 5.98 1.50 16.62
N GLY A 74 7.03 1.78 15.83
CA GLY A 74 8.17 0.89 15.65
C GLY A 74 7.95 -0.28 14.68
N THR A 75 6.82 -0.32 13.97
CA THR A 75 6.56 -1.33 12.93
C THR A 75 7.58 -1.23 11.81
N VAL A 76 7.84 -0.01 11.33
CA VAL A 76 8.90 0.28 10.35
C VAL A 76 10.05 0.97 11.07
N LYS A 77 11.15 0.25 11.28
CA LYS A 77 12.33 0.76 11.99
C LYS A 77 13.12 1.81 11.20
N LYS A 78 13.22 1.64 9.88
CA LYS A 78 13.99 2.52 9.00
C LYS A 78 13.21 2.78 7.73
N ILE A 79 12.62 3.97 7.66
CA ILE A 79 12.02 4.49 6.44
C ILE A 79 13.16 4.94 5.52
N MET A 80 13.20 4.40 4.31
CA MET A 80 14.22 4.71 3.32
C MET A 80 13.94 6.09 2.70
N LYS A 81 14.98 6.92 2.61
CA LYS A 81 14.90 8.17 1.83
C LYS A 81 14.75 7.81 0.34
N PRO A 82 13.83 8.42 -0.40
CA PRO A 82 13.50 8.02 -1.78
C PRO A 82 14.51 8.57 -2.79
N THR A 83 15.80 8.26 -2.60
CA THR A 83 16.89 8.67 -3.50
C THR A 83 17.10 7.70 -4.66
N SER A 84 16.40 6.56 -4.68
CA SER A 84 16.46 5.56 -5.74
C SER A 84 15.17 4.76 -5.82
N ASN A 85 14.89 4.16 -6.98
CA ASN A 85 13.75 3.27 -7.18
C ASN A 85 13.77 2.10 -6.18
N PHE A 86 14.97 1.58 -5.86
CA PHE A 86 15.13 0.53 -4.86
C PHE A 86 14.65 0.97 -3.47
N ASN A 87 14.99 2.19 -3.05
CA ASN A 87 14.54 2.72 -1.76
C ASN A 87 13.02 2.90 -1.72
N CYS A 88 12.40 3.35 -2.82
CA CYS A 88 10.95 3.46 -2.93
C CYS A 88 10.27 2.08 -2.84
N MET A 89 10.72 1.10 -3.64
CA MET A 89 10.18 -0.26 -3.59
C MET A 89 10.38 -0.93 -2.23
N GLU A 90 11.50 -0.68 -1.56
CA GLU A 90 11.77 -1.20 -0.22
C GLU A 90 10.77 -0.65 0.80
N ASN A 91 10.47 0.65 0.78
CA ASN A 91 9.41 1.21 1.64
C ASN A 91 8.06 0.53 1.39
N ILE A 92 7.67 0.37 0.12
CA ILE A 92 6.40 -0.27 -0.23
C ILE A 92 6.38 -1.74 0.22
N ASN A 93 7.48 -2.47 0.04
CA ASN A 93 7.59 -3.86 0.51
C ASN A 93 7.47 -3.96 2.03
N GLN A 94 8.12 -3.06 2.78
CA GLN A 94 7.98 -3.00 4.23
C GLN A 94 6.52 -2.78 4.63
N PHE A 95 5.79 -1.92 3.90
CA PHE A 95 4.36 -1.75 4.11
C PHE A 95 3.59 -3.05 3.90
N CYS A 96 3.73 -3.68 2.72
CA CYS A 96 3.01 -4.90 2.37
C CYS A 96 3.31 -6.05 3.35
N MET A 97 4.56 -6.20 3.80
CA MET A 97 4.93 -7.22 4.78
C MET A 97 4.28 -6.95 6.15
N ALA A 98 4.28 -5.70 6.60
CA ALA A 98 3.75 -5.34 7.90
C ALA A 98 2.23 -5.49 7.98
N VAL A 99 1.47 -5.06 6.95
CA VAL A 99 0.01 -5.23 6.97
C VAL A 99 -0.40 -6.71 6.95
N ARG A 100 0.36 -7.58 6.27
CA ARG A 100 0.16 -9.04 6.34
C ARG A 100 0.41 -9.57 7.74
N ALA A 101 1.51 -9.17 8.36
CA ALA A 101 1.83 -9.56 9.73
C ALA A 101 0.80 -9.05 10.75
N LEU A 102 0.12 -7.95 10.45
CA LEU A 102 -0.97 -7.42 11.26
C LEU A 102 -2.30 -8.15 11.03
N GLY A 103 -2.45 -8.85 9.90
CA GLY A 103 -3.58 -9.75 9.62
C GLY A 103 -4.37 -9.43 8.34
N VAL A 104 -3.91 -8.48 7.51
CA VAL A 104 -4.48 -8.29 6.17
C VAL A 104 -4.16 -9.52 5.33
N LYS A 105 -5.18 -10.13 4.72
CA LYS A 105 -5.02 -11.37 3.95
C LYS A 105 -4.17 -11.14 2.70
N ASP A 106 -3.37 -12.13 2.29
CA ASP A 106 -2.55 -12.04 1.07
C ASP A 106 -3.37 -11.74 -0.20
N GLU A 107 -4.63 -12.18 -0.26
CA GLU A 107 -5.57 -11.91 -1.35
C GLU A 107 -6.02 -10.44 -1.43
N GLU A 108 -5.96 -9.72 -0.32
CA GLU A 108 -6.28 -8.28 -0.21
C GLU A 108 -5.02 -7.42 -0.26
N THR A 109 -3.83 -8.00 -0.44
CA THR A 109 -2.57 -7.25 -0.57
C THR A 109 -2.10 -7.07 -2.02
N PHE A 110 -1.37 -5.99 -2.26
CA PHE A 110 -0.68 -5.72 -3.53
C PHE A 110 0.83 -6.03 -3.46
N GLN A 111 1.50 -6.06 -4.60
CA GLN A 111 2.96 -6.13 -4.73
C GLN A 111 3.54 -4.73 -4.96
N SER A 112 4.76 -4.45 -4.51
CA SER A 112 5.37 -3.11 -4.64
C SER A 112 5.32 -2.51 -6.05
N VAL A 113 5.52 -3.35 -7.07
CA VAL A 113 5.40 -3.00 -8.49
C VAL A 113 4.00 -2.54 -8.91
N ASP A 114 2.94 -2.99 -8.24
CA ASP A 114 1.55 -2.60 -8.57
C ASP A 114 1.28 -1.12 -8.28
N LEU A 115 1.93 -0.58 -7.25
CA LEU A 115 1.92 0.85 -6.94
C LEU A 115 3.02 1.59 -7.69
N PHE A 116 4.26 1.09 -7.65
CA PHE A 116 5.41 1.79 -8.21
C PHE A 116 5.32 2.03 -9.73
N GLU A 117 4.82 1.02 -10.47
CA GLU A 117 4.58 1.10 -11.92
C GLU A 117 3.08 1.31 -12.24
N GLU A 118 2.26 1.63 -11.24
CA GLU A 118 0.83 1.97 -11.40
C GLU A 118 0.00 0.88 -12.12
N ARG A 119 0.42 -0.38 -11.98
CA ARG A 119 -0.20 -1.51 -12.68
C ARG A 119 -1.57 -1.85 -12.13
N ASP A 120 -1.76 -1.76 -10.81
CA ASP A 120 -3.01 -2.14 -10.15
C ASP A 120 -3.28 -1.30 -8.89
N LEU A 121 -3.63 -0.03 -9.11
CA LEU A 121 -3.98 0.89 -8.03
C LEU A 121 -5.27 0.49 -7.30
N PHE A 122 -6.16 -0.29 -7.94
CA PHE A 122 -7.33 -0.81 -7.26
C PHE A 122 -6.93 -1.78 -6.13
N SER A 123 -5.98 -2.70 -6.40
CA SER A 123 -5.44 -3.57 -5.35
C SER A 123 -4.78 -2.78 -4.22
N VAL A 124 -4.18 -1.62 -4.50
CA VAL A 124 -3.66 -0.70 -3.46
C VAL A 124 -4.80 -0.16 -2.59
N CYS A 125 -5.89 0.31 -3.20
CA CYS A 125 -7.08 0.74 -2.47
C CYS A 125 -7.66 -0.37 -1.60
N VAL A 126 -7.81 -1.60 -2.13
CA VAL A 126 -8.32 -2.76 -1.39
C VAL A 126 -7.45 -3.06 -0.16
N THR A 127 -6.12 -3.01 -0.30
CA THR A 127 -5.22 -3.22 0.84
C THR A 127 -5.40 -2.16 1.91
N LEU A 128 -5.48 -0.88 1.52
CA LEU A 128 -5.68 0.22 2.45
C LEU A 128 -7.05 0.14 3.15
N GLN A 129 -8.12 -0.19 2.43
CA GLN A 129 -9.45 -0.41 3.00
C GLN A 129 -9.45 -1.58 3.99
N SER A 130 -8.77 -2.67 3.66
CA SER A 130 -8.63 -3.83 4.54
C SER A 130 -7.87 -3.47 5.80
N PHE A 131 -6.76 -2.73 5.65
CA PHE A 131 -5.99 -2.24 6.80
C PHE A 131 -6.79 -1.24 7.65
N ALA A 132 -7.52 -0.30 7.05
CA ALA A 132 -8.36 0.67 7.77
C ALA A 132 -9.45 -0.01 8.61
N ARG A 133 -10.08 -1.06 8.08
CA ARG A 133 -11.02 -1.90 8.84
C ARG A 133 -10.35 -2.51 10.06
N MET A 134 -9.12 -3.04 9.92
CA MET A 134 -8.38 -3.61 11.05
C MET A 134 -8.04 -2.59 12.14
N VAL A 135 -7.70 -1.36 11.75
CA VAL A 135 -7.37 -0.28 12.69
C VAL A 135 -8.61 0.17 13.45
N SER A 136 -9.76 0.26 12.78
CA SER A 136 -11.01 0.76 13.38
C SER A 136 -11.66 -0.20 14.37
N HIS A 137 -11.25 -1.48 14.38
CA HIS A 137 -11.77 -2.51 15.29
C HIS A 137 -10.93 -2.70 16.57
N LYS A 138 -10.03 -1.77 16.90
CA LYS A 138 -9.27 -1.76 18.16
C LYS A 138 -9.59 -0.54 18.99
#